data_AF-A0AAD5TLT5-F1
#
_entry.id   AF-A0AAD5TLT5-F1
#
_cell.length_a   1.000
_cell.length_b   1.000
_cell.length_c   1.000
_cell.angle_alpha   90.00
_cell.angle_beta   90.00
_cell.angle_gamma   90.00
#
_symmetry.space_group_name_H-M   'P 1'
#
loop_
_entity.id
_entity.type
_entity.pdbx_description
1 polymer ?
#
loop_
_entity_poly.entity_id
_entity_poly.type
_entity_poly.pdbx_seq_one_letter_code
_entity_poly.pdbx_strand_id
1 'polypeptide(L)'
;MPPMPYQYTREDFIRLLFDIEGYSDFVAFAKETLCLENIMFYEAFVRLELQIGETLPADAATGGIIPRTDTGLTRCLVRFLENNALQPTRPDPQQYHVPAPLMTNLILFYSTFIMPGAQHEVNISHALRKAIVGALHKRGGDEDGAEGIGGKGLPALVRDQGVAISVFDDAADEILDMLYRNTYHLYLRQRADGAGAGTGSGPRNKKEGRNSSPVY
;
A
#
# COMPACT_ATOMS: atom_id res chain seq x y z
N MET A 1 -10.91 -27.59 8.77
CA MET A 1 -9.96 -27.12 9.79
C MET A 1 -10.35 -25.71 10.16
N PRO A 2 -10.39 -25.32 11.45
CA PRO A 2 -10.53 -23.90 11.79
C PRO A 2 -9.34 -23.12 11.17
N PRO A 3 -9.57 -21.91 10.63
CA PRO A 3 -8.47 -21.11 10.08
C PRO A 3 -7.45 -20.85 11.20
N MET A 4 -6.17 -21.15 10.93
CA MET A 4 -5.11 -20.86 11.89
C MET A 4 -5.06 -19.35 12.16
N PRO A 5 -4.86 -18.91 13.41
CA PRO A 5 -4.81 -17.49 13.73
C PRO A 5 -3.62 -16.84 13.02
N TYR A 6 -3.88 -15.72 12.35
CA TYR A 6 -2.86 -14.86 11.74
C TYR A 6 -1.82 -14.41 12.77
N GLN A 7 -0.54 -14.48 12.42
CA GLN A 7 0.59 -14.07 13.24
C GLN A 7 1.16 -12.72 12.79
N TYR A 8 1.96 -12.10 13.66
CA TYR A 8 2.69 -10.85 13.40
C TYR A 8 3.91 -11.08 12.51
N THR A 9 3.70 -11.68 11.34
CA THR A 9 4.74 -11.95 10.32
C THR A 9 4.32 -11.38 8.97
N ARG A 10 5.31 -11.09 8.11
CA ARG A 10 5.07 -10.57 6.75
C ARG A 10 4.38 -11.60 5.87
N GLU A 11 4.72 -12.88 6.05
CA GLU A 11 4.12 -14.01 5.36
C GLU A 11 2.63 -14.11 5.69
N ASP A 12 2.25 -14.03 6.97
CA ASP A 12 0.84 -14.08 7.36
C ASP A 12 0.08 -12.82 6.95
N PHE A 13 0.72 -11.65 6.93
CA PHE A 13 0.13 -10.46 6.33
C PHE A 13 -0.17 -10.67 4.85
N ILE A 14 0.77 -11.20 4.06
CA ILE A 14 0.50 -11.53 2.66
C ILE A 14 -0.60 -12.57 2.53
N ARG A 15 -0.61 -13.61 3.36
CA ARG A 15 -1.69 -14.61 3.35
C ARG A 15 -3.04 -13.97 3.62
N LEU A 16 -3.12 -13.00 4.52
CA LEU A 16 -4.34 -12.21 4.75
C LEU A 16 -4.77 -11.47 3.48
N LEU A 17 -3.85 -10.89 2.70
CA LEU A 17 -4.18 -10.19 1.45
C LEU A 17 -4.77 -11.12 0.37
N PHE A 18 -4.51 -12.43 0.44
CA PHE A 18 -5.06 -13.44 -0.47
C PHE A 18 -6.26 -14.21 0.10
N ASP A 19 -6.55 -14.07 1.39
CA ASP A 19 -7.74 -14.65 2.03
C ASP A 19 -8.93 -13.70 1.85
N ILE A 20 -9.93 -14.10 1.05
CA ILE A 20 -11.07 -13.24 0.70
C ILE A 20 -11.81 -12.75 1.94
N GLU A 21 -12.08 -13.63 2.91
CA GLU A 21 -12.84 -13.29 4.11
C GLU A 21 -12.00 -12.40 5.04
N GLY A 22 -10.76 -12.82 5.35
CA GLY A 22 -9.84 -12.06 6.17
C GLY A 22 -9.52 -10.68 5.59
N TYR A 23 -9.31 -10.59 4.27
CA TYR A 23 -9.06 -9.34 3.58
C TYR A 23 -10.28 -8.41 3.66
N SER A 24 -11.49 -8.91 3.41
CA SER A 24 -12.72 -8.12 3.55
C SER A 24 -12.86 -7.51 4.94
N ASP A 25 -12.61 -8.31 5.98
CA ASP A 25 -12.62 -7.84 7.37
C ASP A 25 -11.52 -6.78 7.63
N PHE A 26 -10.33 -6.98 7.07
CA PHE A 26 -9.22 -6.04 7.18
C PHE A 26 -9.52 -4.71 6.48
N VAL A 27 -10.17 -4.73 5.32
CA VAL A 27 -10.62 -3.53 4.61
C VAL A 27 -11.67 -2.77 5.42
N ALA A 28 -12.62 -3.48 6.03
CA ALA A 28 -13.61 -2.87 6.92
C ALA A 28 -12.94 -2.18 8.11
N PHE A 29 -11.96 -2.84 8.74
CA PHE A 29 -11.16 -2.26 9.81
C PHE A 29 -10.38 -1.00 9.37
N ALA A 30 -9.73 -1.05 8.22
CA ALA A 30 -8.97 0.09 7.69
C ALA A 30 -9.87 1.30 7.38
N LYS A 31 -11.11 1.05 6.95
CA LYS A 31 -12.12 2.09 6.76
C LYS A 31 -12.53 2.74 8.08
N GLU A 32 -12.70 1.96 9.15
CA GLU A 32 -13.04 2.48 10.48
C GLU A 32 -11.89 3.25 11.13
N THR A 33 -10.65 2.90 10.79
CA THR A 33 -9.43 3.50 11.36
C THR A 33 -8.80 4.58 10.48
N LEU A 34 -9.51 5.03 9.44
CA LEU A 34 -9.09 6.13 8.54
C LEU A 34 -7.72 5.89 7.89
N CYS A 35 -7.46 4.66 7.44
CA CYS A 35 -6.26 4.32 6.66
C CYS A 35 -6.60 3.56 5.37
N LEU A 36 -7.82 3.76 4.85
CA LEU A 36 -8.33 3.08 3.67
C LEU A 36 -7.56 3.47 2.40
N GLU A 37 -7.06 4.70 2.32
CA GLU A 37 -6.28 5.21 1.20
C GLU A 37 -5.02 4.37 0.93
N ASN A 38 -4.38 3.83 1.97
CA ASN A 38 -3.22 2.95 1.81
C ASN A 38 -3.60 1.61 1.17
N ILE A 39 -4.78 1.07 1.50
CA ILE A 39 -5.33 -0.13 0.86
C ILE A 39 -5.68 0.18 -0.60
N MET A 40 -6.39 1.27 -0.86
CA MET A 40 -6.77 1.68 -2.21
C MET A 40 -5.55 1.90 -3.10
N PHE A 41 -4.49 2.50 -2.56
CA PHE A 41 -3.21 2.65 -3.22
C PHE A 41 -2.62 1.30 -3.59
N TYR A 42 -2.51 0.38 -2.62
CA TYR A 42 -1.94 -0.95 -2.84
C TYR A 42 -2.71 -1.72 -3.92
N GLU A 43 -4.04 -1.76 -3.84
CA GLU A 43 -4.87 -2.44 -4.85
C GLU A 43 -4.69 -1.84 -6.24
N ALA A 44 -4.69 -0.50 -6.35
CA ALA A 44 -4.51 0.19 -7.61
C ALA A 44 -3.09 -0.05 -8.18
N PHE A 45 -2.08 -0.11 -7.31
CA PHE A 45 -0.70 -0.35 -7.71
C PHE A 45 -0.53 -1.77 -8.24
N VAL A 46 -1.05 -2.78 -7.53
CA VAL A 46 -1.04 -4.18 -7.98
C VAL A 46 -1.70 -4.32 -9.35
N ARG A 47 -2.84 -3.66 -9.58
CA ARG A 47 -3.50 -3.69 -10.90
C ARG A 47 -2.65 -3.04 -12.00
N LEU A 48 -2.06 -1.88 -11.72
CA LEU A 48 -1.18 -1.19 -12.67
C LEU A 48 0.05 -2.05 -13.00
N GLU A 49 0.64 -2.67 -11.99
CA GLU A 49 1.81 -3.53 -12.11
C GLU A 49 1.51 -4.79 -12.94
N LEU A 50 0.37 -5.44 -12.70
CA LEU A 50 -0.09 -6.58 -13.49
C LEU A 50 -0.35 -6.20 -14.96
N GLN A 51 -1.01 -5.06 -15.21
CA GLN A 51 -1.23 -4.55 -16.56
C GLN A 51 0.11 -4.29 -17.29
N ILE A 52 1.09 -3.69 -16.60
CA ILE A 52 2.43 -3.49 -17.16
C ILE A 52 3.07 -4.84 -17.47
N GLY A 53 3.01 -5.80 -16.55
CA GLY A 53 3.56 -7.14 -16.74
C GLY A 53 2.97 -7.88 -17.94
N GLU A 54 1.65 -7.81 -18.14
CA GLU A 54 0.96 -8.43 -19.29
C GLU A 54 1.35 -7.84 -20.65
N THR A 55 1.76 -6.57 -20.67
CA THR A 55 2.14 -5.87 -21.89
C THR A 55 3.62 -6.00 -22.27
N LEU A 56 4.46 -6.50 -21.35
CA LEU A 56 5.88 -6.65 -21.59
C LEU A 56 6.20 -8.00 -22.27
N PRO A 57 7.26 -8.06 -23.09
CA PRO A 57 7.63 -9.29 -23.78
C PRO A 57 8.07 -10.37 -22.77
N ALA A 58 7.86 -11.65 -23.13
CA ALA A 58 8.02 -12.79 -22.21
C ALA A 58 9.44 -13.00 -21.67
N ASP A 59 10.45 -12.45 -22.34
CA ASP A 59 11.84 -12.39 -21.89
C ASP A 59 12.03 -11.45 -20.68
N ALA A 60 11.21 -10.40 -20.54
CA ALA A 60 11.17 -9.56 -19.34
C ALA A 60 10.74 -10.34 -18.09
N ALA A 61 9.89 -11.35 -18.24
CA ALA A 61 9.51 -12.27 -17.17
C ALA A 61 10.59 -13.33 -16.87
N THR A 62 11.45 -13.65 -17.86
CA THR A 62 12.49 -14.69 -17.75
C THR A 62 13.73 -14.18 -17.01
N GLY A 63 13.97 -12.86 -17.01
CA GLY A 63 15.04 -12.23 -16.23
C GLY A 63 14.74 -12.03 -14.74
N GLY A 64 13.61 -12.53 -14.22
CA GLY A 64 13.20 -12.34 -12.81
C GLY A 64 12.78 -10.92 -12.46
N ILE A 65 12.61 -10.06 -13.48
CA ILE A 65 12.33 -8.63 -13.30
C ILE A 65 10.85 -8.35 -13.04
N ILE A 66 9.96 -9.25 -13.48
CA ILE A 66 8.53 -9.21 -13.18
C ILE A 66 8.11 -10.64 -12.87
N PRO A 67 7.59 -10.93 -11.67
CA PRO A 67 7.07 -12.26 -11.36
C PRO A 67 5.98 -12.62 -12.37
N ARG A 68 5.91 -13.88 -12.76
CA ARG A 68 4.85 -14.33 -13.65
C ARG A 68 3.49 -14.09 -12.99
N THR A 69 2.57 -13.51 -13.77
CA THR A 69 1.22 -13.11 -13.33
C THR A 69 0.38 -14.31 -12.86
N ASP A 70 0.77 -15.53 -13.21
CA ASP A 70 0.14 -16.79 -12.81
C ASP A 70 0.27 -17.11 -11.31
N THR A 71 1.23 -16.50 -10.61
CA THR A 71 1.41 -16.69 -9.16
C THR A 71 0.58 -15.73 -8.30
N GLY A 72 0.04 -14.66 -8.90
CA GLY A 72 -0.62 -13.56 -8.17
C GLY A 72 0.32 -12.72 -7.29
N LEU A 73 1.60 -13.09 -7.16
CA LEU A 73 2.60 -12.34 -6.41
C LEU A 73 3.19 -11.26 -7.32
N THR A 74 2.94 -10.00 -6.99
CA THR A 74 3.57 -8.88 -7.69
C THR A 74 4.97 -8.59 -7.17
N ARG A 75 5.73 -7.74 -7.85
CA ARG A 75 7.13 -7.47 -7.51
C ARG A 75 7.26 -6.75 -6.19
N CYS A 76 6.33 -5.85 -5.86
CA CYS A 76 6.30 -5.21 -4.54
C CYS A 76 6.09 -6.22 -3.40
N LEU A 77 5.25 -7.25 -3.59
CA LEU A 77 5.06 -8.30 -2.60
C LEU A 77 6.31 -9.17 -2.41
N VAL A 78 7.02 -9.49 -3.50
CA VAL A 78 8.30 -10.22 -3.43
C VAL A 78 9.33 -9.41 -2.63
N ARG A 79 9.53 -8.13 -2.96
CA ARG A 79 10.45 -7.25 -2.21
C ARG A 79 10.09 -7.17 -0.72
N PHE A 80 8.78 -7.05 -0.44
CA PHE A 80 8.28 -6.98 0.92
C PHE A 80 8.57 -8.26 1.72
N LEU A 81 8.39 -9.45 1.14
CA LEU A 81 8.76 -10.73 1.77
C LEU A 81 10.26 -10.83 2.02
N GLU A 82 11.06 -10.37 1.07
CA GLU A 82 12.52 -10.40 1.14
C GLU A 82 13.09 -9.35 2.10
N ASN A 83 12.26 -8.70 2.91
CA ASN A 83 12.66 -7.66 3.85
C ASN A 83 13.29 -6.42 3.20
N ASN A 84 13.04 -6.20 1.90
CA ASN A 84 13.81 -5.29 1.06
C ASN A 84 15.34 -5.57 1.12
N ALA A 85 15.75 -6.77 1.58
CA ALA A 85 17.13 -7.17 1.80
C ALA A 85 17.81 -7.61 0.49
N LEU A 86 17.02 -8.19 -0.41
CA LEU A 86 17.35 -8.20 -1.81
C LEU A 86 16.81 -6.89 -2.37
N GLN A 87 17.69 -6.04 -2.90
CA GLN A 87 17.30 -5.29 -4.08
C GLN A 87 17.36 -6.36 -5.18
N PRO A 88 16.28 -7.11 -5.51
CA PRO A 88 16.30 -7.87 -6.75
C PRO A 88 16.67 -6.84 -7.78
N THR A 89 17.81 -7.05 -8.46
CA THR A 89 18.44 -6.13 -9.42
C THR A 89 17.36 -5.23 -9.97
N ARG A 90 17.20 -4.01 -9.40
CA ARG A 90 16.12 -3.12 -9.80
C ARG A 90 16.25 -3.11 -11.31
N PRO A 91 15.20 -3.44 -12.08
CA PRO A 91 15.33 -3.40 -13.53
C PRO A 91 16.04 -2.12 -13.84
N ASP A 92 17.14 -2.22 -14.58
CA ASP A 92 17.86 -1.02 -14.97
C ASP A 92 16.79 -0.04 -15.46
N PRO A 93 16.66 1.15 -14.86
CA PRO A 93 15.60 2.10 -15.23
C PRO A 93 15.60 2.42 -16.73
N GLN A 94 16.70 2.10 -17.43
CA GLN A 94 16.84 2.20 -18.88
C GLN A 94 16.33 0.99 -19.67
N GLN A 95 16.09 -0.16 -19.02
CA GLN A 95 15.76 -1.41 -19.69
C GLN A 95 14.26 -1.58 -19.94
N TYR A 96 13.40 -1.13 -19.01
CA TYR A 96 11.95 -1.29 -19.15
C TYR A 96 11.19 -0.01 -18.78
N HIS A 97 10.41 0.47 -19.76
CA HIS A 97 9.54 1.62 -19.62
C HIS A 97 8.07 1.21 -19.65
N VAL A 98 7.22 2.02 -19.02
CA VAL A 98 5.78 1.87 -19.02
C VAL A 98 5.28 2.01 -20.47
N PRO A 99 4.57 1.00 -21.00
CA PRO A 99 4.06 1.04 -22.36
C PRO A 99 3.10 2.21 -22.57
N ALA A 100 3.15 2.83 -23.75
CA ALA A 100 2.35 4.01 -24.08
C ALA A 100 0.83 3.86 -23.81
N PRO A 101 0.18 2.70 -24.10
CA PRO A 101 -1.24 2.50 -23.78
C PRO A 101 -1.57 2.61 -22.28
N LEU A 102 -0.62 2.33 -21.39
CA LEU A 102 -0.80 2.37 -19.93
C LEU A 102 -0.41 3.72 -19.31
N MET A 103 0.11 4.65 -20.10
CA MET A 103 0.56 5.95 -19.59
C MET A 103 -0.58 6.74 -18.93
N THR A 104 -1.79 6.66 -19.48
CA THR A 104 -2.99 7.27 -18.87
C THR A 104 -3.28 6.68 -17.49
N ASN A 105 -3.17 5.36 -17.33
CA ASN A 105 -3.39 4.69 -16.05
C ASN A 105 -2.31 5.10 -15.04
N LEU A 106 -1.07 5.23 -15.49
CA LEU A 106 0.04 5.72 -14.67
C LEU A 106 -0.18 7.17 -14.19
N ILE A 107 -0.63 8.06 -15.08
CA ILE A 107 -0.91 9.46 -14.73
C ILE A 107 -2.08 9.54 -13.76
N LEU A 108 -3.14 8.75 -13.99
CA LEU A 108 -4.29 8.67 -13.10
C LEU A 108 -3.89 8.16 -11.71
N PHE A 109 -3.00 7.16 -11.65
CA PHE A 109 -2.45 6.67 -10.40
C PHE A 109 -1.74 7.77 -9.63
N TYR A 110 -0.83 8.49 -10.30
CA TYR A 110 -0.12 9.64 -9.71
C TYR A 110 -1.09 10.72 -9.20
N SER A 111 -2.08 11.14 -10.01
CA SER A 111 -3.00 12.22 -9.63
C SER A 111 -3.98 11.82 -8.53
N THR A 112 -4.24 10.52 -8.36
CA THR A 112 -5.19 10.01 -7.34
C THR A 112 -4.53 9.85 -5.98
N PHE A 113 -3.26 9.41 -5.94
CA PHE A 113 -2.63 9.01 -4.70
C PHE A 113 -1.34 9.75 -4.31
N ILE A 114 -0.60 10.30 -5.28
CA ILE A 114 0.75 10.84 -5.04
C ILE A 114 0.79 12.37 -5.16
N MET A 115 -0.07 12.97 -5.97
CA MET A 115 -0.11 14.43 -6.14
C MET A 115 -0.48 15.11 -4.80
N PRO A 116 0.22 16.19 -4.39
CA PRO A 116 -0.20 16.97 -3.23
C PRO A 116 -1.64 17.49 -3.39
N GLY A 117 -2.47 17.25 -2.39
CA GLY A 117 -3.90 17.61 -2.42
C GLY A 117 -4.78 16.61 -3.19
N ALA A 118 -4.26 15.43 -3.54
CA ALA A 118 -5.06 14.39 -4.16
C ALA A 118 -6.14 13.86 -3.20
N GLN A 119 -7.26 13.41 -3.77
CA GLN A 119 -8.42 12.93 -2.99
C GLN A 119 -8.07 11.76 -2.07
N HIS A 120 -7.19 10.88 -2.52
CA HIS A 120 -6.72 9.70 -1.79
C HIS A 120 -5.20 9.77 -1.58
N GLU A 121 -4.69 10.98 -1.34
CA GLU A 121 -3.27 11.21 -1.10
C GLU A 121 -2.74 10.29 0.00
N VAL A 122 -1.76 9.46 -0.34
CA VAL A 122 -1.10 8.59 0.64
C VAL A 122 0.04 9.31 1.34
N ASN A 123 0.26 8.94 2.61
CA ASN A 123 1.30 9.53 3.43
C ASN A 123 2.68 8.92 3.12
N ILE A 124 3.30 9.40 2.05
CA ILE A 124 4.70 9.06 1.71
C ILE A 124 5.64 10.23 2.01
N SER A 125 6.92 9.93 2.24
CA SER A 125 7.94 10.95 2.49
C SER A 125 8.03 12.00 1.37
N HIS A 126 8.30 13.25 1.76
CA HIS A 126 8.46 14.36 0.81
C HIS A 126 9.59 14.10 -0.20
N ALA A 127 10.69 13.49 0.24
CA ALA A 127 11.83 13.14 -0.61
C ALA A 127 11.41 12.16 -1.72
N LEU A 128 10.65 11.12 -1.36
CA LEU A 128 10.15 10.14 -2.30
C LEU A 128 9.18 10.76 -3.30
N ARG A 129 8.25 11.58 -2.83
CA ARG A 129 7.33 12.31 -3.70
C ARG A 129 8.07 13.17 -4.71
N LYS A 130 9.10 13.91 -4.29
CA LYS A 130 9.94 14.72 -5.17
C LYS A 130 10.67 13.85 -6.21
N ALA A 131 11.13 12.66 -5.83
CA ALA A 131 11.78 11.72 -6.74
C ALA A 131 10.81 11.21 -7.82
N ILE A 132 9.58 10.83 -7.43
CA ILE A 132 8.52 10.43 -8.36
C ILE A 132 8.19 11.56 -9.33
N VAL A 133 7.96 12.76 -8.81
CA VAL A 133 7.72 13.96 -9.62
C VAL A 133 8.85 14.16 -10.63
N GLY A 134 10.11 14.13 -10.20
CA GLY A 134 11.26 14.27 -11.09
C GLY A 134 11.36 13.17 -12.16
N ALA A 135 10.92 11.95 -11.85
CA ALA A 135 10.90 10.83 -12.79
C ALA A 135 9.77 10.94 -13.84
N LEU A 136 8.65 11.58 -13.51
CA LEU A 136 7.53 11.80 -14.42
C LEU A 136 7.75 13.02 -15.33
N HIS A 137 8.30 14.12 -14.81
CA HIS A 137 8.37 15.37 -15.56
C HIS A 137 9.28 15.30 -16.79
N LYS A 138 8.73 15.69 -17.95
CA LYS A 138 9.53 16.04 -19.12
C LYS A 138 10.38 17.26 -18.77
N ARG A 139 11.70 17.13 -18.81
CA ARG A 139 12.62 18.28 -18.77
C ARG A 139 12.54 18.97 -20.13
N GLY A 140 11.40 19.61 -20.41
CA GLY A 140 11.33 20.62 -21.47
C GLY A 140 12.35 21.69 -21.11
N GLY A 141 13.23 22.02 -22.06
CA GLY A 141 14.30 22.99 -21.84
C GLY A 141 13.74 24.26 -21.21
N ASP A 142 14.25 24.56 -20.02
CA ASP A 142 14.43 25.87 -19.42
C ASP A 142 15.09 25.59 -18.05
N GLU A 143 16.40 25.34 -18.12
CA GLU A 143 17.26 25.92 -17.09
C GLU A 143 17.11 27.43 -17.27
N ASP A 144 16.30 28.07 -16.42
CA ASP A 144 16.61 29.34 -15.77
C ASP A 144 15.39 29.87 -15.00
N GLY A 145 15.48 29.81 -13.66
CA GLY A 145 14.78 30.71 -12.74
C GLY A 145 13.24 30.65 -12.68
N ALA A 146 12.69 29.93 -11.71
CA ALA A 146 11.39 30.29 -11.15
C ALA A 146 11.22 29.74 -9.72
N GLU A 147 11.76 30.47 -8.74
CA GLU A 147 10.93 30.81 -7.59
C GLU A 147 9.72 31.59 -8.15
N GLY A 148 8.58 30.93 -8.35
CA GLY A 148 7.49 31.54 -9.10
C GLY A 148 6.16 30.84 -8.86
N ILE A 149 5.37 31.46 -7.99
CA ILE A 149 3.97 31.15 -7.72
C ILE A 149 3.15 31.24 -9.02
N GLY A 150 2.37 30.20 -9.34
CA GLY A 150 1.20 30.31 -10.22
C GLY A 150 1.41 29.88 -11.68
N GLY A 151 1.23 28.58 -11.94
CA GLY A 151 1.06 28.04 -13.29
C GLY A 151 0.12 26.83 -13.27
N LYS A 152 -1.19 27.10 -13.41
CA LYS A 152 -2.24 26.07 -13.54
C LYS A 152 -2.11 25.37 -14.89
N GLY A 153 -1.45 24.23 -14.90
CA GLY A 153 -1.50 23.27 -16.00
C GLY A 153 -0.85 22.00 -15.52
N LEU A 154 -1.44 20.83 -15.79
CA LEU A 154 -0.70 19.58 -15.62
C LEU A 154 0.60 19.72 -16.43
N PRO A 155 1.78 19.60 -15.81
CA PRO A 155 3.03 19.51 -16.54
C PRO A 155 2.90 18.41 -17.59
N ALA A 156 3.64 18.49 -18.70
CA ALA A 156 3.79 17.34 -19.58
C ALA A 156 4.46 16.21 -18.76
N LEU A 157 3.64 15.34 -18.15
CA LEU A 157 4.00 14.36 -17.12
C LEU A 157 4.77 13.15 -17.67
N VAL A 158 5.21 13.21 -18.93
CA VAL A 158 5.83 12.06 -19.59
C VAL A 158 7.12 12.50 -20.25
N ARG A 159 8.25 12.00 -19.73
CA ARG A 159 9.58 12.17 -20.34
C ARG A 159 9.59 11.60 -21.76
N ASP A 160 10.36 12.23 -22.65
CA ASP A 160 10.54 11.77 -24.03
C ASP A 160 11.16 10.36 -24.12
N GLN A 161 11.90 9.96 -23.08
CA GLN A 161 12.54 8.64 -22.98
C GLN A 161 11.62 7.57 -22.38
N GLY A 162 10.36 7.92 -22.04
CA GLY A 162 9.45 7.05 -21.31
C GLY A 162 9.64 7.13 -19.79
N VAL A 163 8.71 6.50 -19.06
CA VAL A 163 8.72 6.42 -17.59
C VAL A 163 9.14 5.02 -17.20
N ALA A 164 10.10 4.86 -16.30
CA ALA A 164 10.52 3.53 -15.84
C ALA A 164 9.38 2.80 -15.13
N ILE A 165 9.25 1.49 -15.33
CA ILE A 165 8.21 0.67 -14.67
C ILE A 165 8.33 0.65 -13.13
N SER A 166 9.50 0.99 -12.61
CA SER A 166 9.83 1.06 -11.18
C SER A 166 9.51 2.42 -10.54
N VAL A 167 8.91 3.36 -11.27
CA VAL A 167 8.73 4.76 -10.80
C VAL A 167 8.01 4.88 -9.44
N PHE A 168 7.12 3.95 -9.10
CA PHE A 168 6.40 3.96 -7.82
C PHE A 168 6.83 2.85 -6.86
N ASP A 169 7.90 2.09 -7.16
CA ASP A 169 8.33 0.95 -6.34
C ASP A 169 8.57 1.36 -4.88
N ASP A 170 9.34 2.42 -4.68
CA ASP A 170 9.68 2.93 -3.35
C ASP A 170 8.43 3.39 -2.58
N ALA A 171 7.40 3.89 -3.28
CA ALA A 171 6.14 4.26 -2.65
C ALA A 171 5.31 3.03 -2.29
N ALA A 172 5.28 2.01 -3.15
CA ALA A 172 4.66 0.75 -2.83
C ALA A 172 5.30 0.07 -1.61
N ASP A 173 6.64 0.13 -1.52
CA ASP A 173 7.37 -0.43 -0.39
C ASP A 173 7.04 0.32 0.92
N GLU A 174 7.01 1.66 0.90
CA GLU A 174 6.64 2.48 2.07
C GLU A 174 5.19 2.21 2.53
N ILE A 175 4.25 2.11 1.59
CA ILE A 175 2.84 1.85 1.88
C ILE A 175 2.61 0.42 2.38
N LEU A 176 3.25 -0.58 1.79
CA LEU A 176 3.18 -1.97 2.28
C LEU A 176 3.75 -2.09 3.69
N ASP A 177 4.89 -1.46 3.98
CA ASP A 177 5.44 -1.43 5.33
C ASP A 177 4.51 -0.71 6.31
N MET A 178 3.82 0.36 5.88
CA MET A 178 2.84 1.06 6.72
C MET A 178 1.61 0.18 7.01
N LEU A 179 1.05 -0.45 5.99
CA LEU A 179 -0.08 -1.38 6.13
C LEU A 179 0.28 -2.53 7.06
N TYR A 180 1.49 -3.08 6.95
CA TYR A 180 1.95 -4.16 7.82
C TYR A 180 2.17 -3.69 9.26
N ARG A 181 3.05 -2.72 9.48
CA ARG A 181 3.51 -2.33 10.82
C ARG A 181 2.44 -1.62 11.62
N ASN A 182 1.60 -0.83 10.97
CA ASN A 182 0.62 0.02 11.65
C ASN A 182 -0.77 -0.60 11.57
N THR A 183 -1.28 -0.89 10.38
CA THR A 183 -2.69 -1.30 10.22
C THR A 183 -2.91 -2.76 10.59
N TYR A 184 -2.11 -3.69 10.05
CA TYR A 184 -2.26 -5.13 10.27
C TYR A 184 -2.00 -5.53 11.73
N HIS A 185 -0.96 -4.99 12.35
CA HIS A 185 -0.70 -5.25 13.77
C HIS A 185 -1.84 -4.77 14.68
N LEU A 186 -2.42 -3.59 14.40
CA LEU A 186 -3.58 -3.09 15.16
C LEU A 186 -4.83 -3.94 14.91
N TYR A 187 -5.05 -4.37 13.66
CA TYR A 187 -6.13 -5.28 13.30
C TYR A 187 -6.06 -6.60 14.07
N LEU A 188 -4.88 -7.24 14.11
CA LEU A 188 -4.68 -8.47 14.88
C LEU A 188 -4.95 -8.28 16.36
N ARG A 189 -4.50 -7.14 16.92
CA ARG A 189 -4.74 -6.80 18.32
C ARG A 189 -6.24 -6.65 18.61
N GLN A 190 -6.98 -5.91 17.79
CA GLN A 190 -8.43 -5.76 17.97
C GLN A 190 -9.16 -7.10 17.87
N ARG A 191 -8.75 -7.99 16.96
CA ARG A 191 -9.33 -9.34 16.85
C ARG A 191 -9.05 -10.18 18.09
N ALA A 192 -7.86 -10.09 18.67
CA ALA A 192 -7.53 -10.78 19.91
C ALA A 192 -8.36 -10.25 21.09
N ASP A 193 -8.52 -8.93 21.21
CA ASP A 193 -9.30 -8.28 22.25
C ASP A 193 -10.82 -8.60 22.11
N GLY A 194 -11.33 -8.63 20.88
CA GLY A 194 -12.71 -9.01 20.57
C GLY A 194 -13.01 -10.49 20.84
N ALA A 195 -12.05 -11.38 20.61
CA ALA A 195 -12.16 -12.80 20.96
C ALA A 195 -12.11 -13.04 22.49
N GLY A 196 -11.41 -12.17 23.23
CA GLY A 196 -11.33 -12.22 24.70
C GLY A 196 -12.59 -11.72 25.43
N ALA A 197 -13.43 -10.92 24.77
CA ALA A 197 -14.67 -10.39 25.37
C ALA A 197 -15.81 -11.42 25.50
N GLY A 198 -15.65 -12.61 24.91
CA GLY A 198 -16.67 -13.67 24.90
C GLY A 198 -16.63 -14.68 26.06
N THR A 199 -15.66 -14.62 26.97
CA THR A 199 -15.48 -15.65 28.03
C THR A 199 -15.48 -15.12 29.47
N GLY A 200 -15.93 -13.89 29.70
CA GLY A 200 -15.77 -13.20 30.98
C GLY A 200 -16.98 -12.46 31.55
N SER A 201 -18.19 -13.02 31.49
CA SER A 201 -19.34 -12.46 32.23
C SER A 201 -20.10 -13.53 33.01
N GLY A 202 -19.50 -13.93 34.15
CA GLY A 202 -20.18 -14.59 35.27
C GLY A 202 -20.41 -13.59 36.42
N PRO A 203 -21.52 -13.69 37.15
CA PRO A 203 -22.16 -12.55 37.81
C PRO A 203 -21.40 -12.05 39.04
N ARG A 204 -21.21 -10.72 39.12
CA ARG A 204 -20.88 -10.02 40.37
C ARG A 204 -22.01 -10.26 41.37
N ASN A 205 -21.74 -11.08 42.38
CA ASN A 205 -22.60 -11.25 43.54
C ASN A 205 -22.93 -9.88 44.15
N LYS A 206 -24.22 -9.50 44.07
CA LYS A 206 -24.84 -8.44 44.87
C LYS A 206 -24.67 -8.85 46.34
N LYS A 207 -23.77 -8.20 47.07
CA LYS A 207 -23.81 -8.22 48.54
C LYS A 207 -25.06 -7.47 48.96
N GLU A 208 -26.02 -8.21 49.53
CA GLU A 208 -27.16 -7.68 50.25
C GLU A 208 -26.67 -6.76 51.38
N GLY A 209 -27.02 -5.48 51.28
CA GLY A 209 -26.99 -4.57 52.41
C GLY A 209 -28.15 -4.91 53.34
N ARG A 210 -27.85 -5.49 54.51
CA ARG A 210 -28.81 -5.55 55.61
C ARG A 210 -28.79 -4.22 56.37
N ASN A 211 -29.96 -3.59 56.37
CA ASN A 211 -30.37 -2.49 57.23
C ASN A 211 -30.03 -2.75 58.70
N SER A 212 -29.55 -1.70 59.37
CA SER A 212 -29.74 -1.50 60.81
C SER A 212 -29.88 0.01 61.03
N SER A 213 -31.08 0.43 61.42
CA SER A 213 -31.53 1.80 61.65
C SER A 213 -30.86 2.46 62.88
N PRO A 214 -30.97 3.80 63.03
CA PRO A 214 -30.16 4.57 63.97
C PRO A 214 -30.78 4.57 65.37
N VAL A 215 -29.92 4.71 66.38
CA VAL A 215 -30.34 5.02 67.77
C VAL A 215 -29.91 6.45 68.06
N TYR A 216 -30.90 7.31 68.31
CA TYR A 216 -30.78 8.43 69.24
C TYR A 216 -31.00 7.90 70.65
#